data_AF-A0AAU3AD11-F1
#
_entry.id   AF-A0AAU3AD11-F1
#
_cell.length_a   1.000
_cell.length_b   1.000
_cell.length_c   1.000
_cell.angle_alpha   90.00
_cell.angle_beta   90.00
_cell.angle_gamma   90.00
#
_symmetry.space_group_name_H-M   'P 1'
#
loop_
_entity.id
_entity.type
_entity.pdbx_description
1 polymer ?
#
loop_
_entity_poly.entity_id
_entity_poly.type
_entity_poly.pdbx_seq_one_letter_code
_entity_poly.pdbx_strand_id
1 'polypeptide(L)'
;MAVTAATALGVTALATTAQAADINVAKNAGFESDLSNWTCSAGTGSVVGSPVHGGAKALKGTPTAQDTAQCSQAVAVKPNSTYTLSSWVQGSYVYLGASGTGTTDVSTWTPGSSGWQQLSTTFTTGASTTSVTVYTHGWYGQSAYYADDVSVLGPDGGGGGGDPVVIPAVPAGLAAGSTTSSSVDLSWNPVSGATGYNVYRDGSKVASVSGASATVTGLAAATSYSFQVSATNSAGESAKSAAVTARTATSGGGGGGGGTVPKHAVTGYWQNFNNGATVQKLRDVPSQYDIIAVSFADATSTPGQISFTLDPAVGYASAADFKADIAAKQAAGKSVILSVGGEKGSVSVNSDASATAFADSAYSLMQQYGFDGVDIDLENGLNSTYMSKALHQLSAKAGAKLVLTMAPQTIDMQSTSGEYFKTALNVKDILTVVNMQYYNSGSMLGCDGKVYSQGSVDFLTALACIQLEGGLDPSQVGLGVPASTRGAGSGYVDPSVVNNALDCLTRGTGCGSFKPAKTYPGLRGAMTWSTNWDATAGNAWSNSVGPKVHSLP
;
A
#
# COMPACT_ATOMS: atom_id res chain seq x y z
N MET A 1 50.34 44.53 -34.77
CA MET A 1 49.29 43.84 -35.55
C MET A 1 49.86 42.47 -35.89
N ALA A 2 49.75 41.48 -35.00
CA ALA A 2 48.61 40.56 -34.85
C ALA A 2 48.47 39.64 -36.06
N VAL A 3 48.85 38.36 -35.92
CA VAL A 3 48.00 37.18 -36.20
C VAL A 3 48.50 36.02 -35.34
N THR A 4 47.61 35.51 -34.50
CA THR A 4 47.66 34.30 -33.68
C THR A 4 47.68 33.02 -34.53
N ALA A 5 48.62 32.11 -34.25
CA ALA A 5 48.58 30.73 -34.72
C ALA A 5 48.31 29.82 -33.50
N ALA A 6 47.23 29.04 -33.58
CA ALA A 6 46.84 28.08 -32.57
C ALA A 6 47.71 26.82 -32.64
N THR A 7 48.37 26.47 -31.54
CA THR A 7 49.01 25.18 -31.33
C THR A 7 48.22 24.37 -30.31
N ALA A 8 47.69 23.24 -30.76
CA ALA A 8 47.07 22.23 -29.92
C ALA A 8 48.13 21.56 -29.02
N LEU A 9 47.93 21.58 -27.72
CA LEU A 9 48.64 20.77 -26.74
C LEU A 9 47.64 19.77 -26.16
N GLY A 10 47.75 18.53 -26.61
CA GLY A 10 47.08 17.39 -25.99
C GLY A 10 47.67 17.14 -24.61
N VAL A 11 46.86 17.29 -23.57
CA VAL A 11 47.18 16.83 -22.23
C VAL A 11 46.42 15.52 -22.01
N THR A 12 47.14 14.41 -22.08
CA THR A 12 46.72 13.11 -21.58
C THR A 12 46.58 13.20 -20.07
N ALA A 13 45.35 13.35 -19.57
CA ALA A 13 45.06 13.23 -18.15
C ALA A 13 45.18 11.76 -17.75
N LEU A 14 46.21 11.44 -16.96
CA LEU A 14 46.33 10.20 -16.21
C LEU A 14 45.20 10.18 -15.17
N ALA A 15 44.14 9.42 -15.44
CA ALA A 15 43.09 9.14 -14.48
C ALA A 15 43.65 8.21 -13.40
N THR A 16 44.04 8.75 -12.25
CA THR A 16 44.18 7.99 -11.01
C THR A 16 42.78 7.66 -10.51
N THR A 17 42.33 6.42 -10.71
CA THR A 17 41.07 5.92 -10.15
C THR A 17 41.20 5.80 -8.64
N ALA A 18 40.45 6.61 -7.89
CA ALA A 18 40.22 6.38 -6.47
C ALA A 18 39.40 5.09 -6.29
N GLN A 19 39.90 4.17 -5.46
CA GLN A 19 39.21 2.94 -5.06
C GLN A 19 38.12 3.24 -4.02
N ALA A 20 36.93 2.65 -4.14
CA ALA A 20 35.77 2.89 -3.26
C ALA A 20 35.95 2.19 -1.89
N ALA A 21 35.22 2.53 -0.83
CA ALA A 21 35.34 1.83 0.46
C ALA A 21 34.51 0.53 0.47
N ASP A 22 34.98 -0.51 1.18
CA ASP A 22 34.32 -1.83 1.22
C ASP A 22 33.10 -1.89 2.17
N ILE A 23 32.05 -2.65 1.81
CA ILE A 23 30.84 -2.86 2.64
C ILE A 23 31.05 -3.99 3.65
N ASN A 24 30.76 -3.73 4.93
CA ASN A 24 30.75 -4.74 5.98
C ASN A 24 29.54 -5.68 5.87
N VAL A 25 29.79 -6.98 5.62
CA VAL A 25 28.72 -7.99 5.51
C VAL A 25 28.29 -8.60 6.85
N ALA A 26 28.99 -8.33 7.96
CA ALA A 26 28.55 -8.73 9.29
C ALA A 26 27.29 -7.97 9.72
N LYS A 27 26.37 -8.65 10.41
CA LYS A 27 25.13 -8.06 10.94
C LYS A 27 25.25 -7.83 12.44
N ASN A 28 24.67 -6.72 12.92
CA ASN A 28 24.77 -6.33 14.33
C ASN A 28 26.24 -6.32 14.80
N ALA A 29 27.11 -5.73 13.98
CA ALA A 29 28.58 -5.73 14.15
C ALA A 29 29.05 -5.12 15.48
N GLY A 30 28.33 -4.11 15.99
CA GLY A 30 28.57 -3.46 17.27
C GLY A 30 27.62 -3.91 18.39
N PHE A 31 26.88 -5.01 18.22
CA PHE A 31 26.07 -5.61 19.30
C PHE A 31 24.99 -4.70 19.95
N GLU A 32 24.53 -3.66 19.25
CA GLU A 32 23.54 -2.68 19.73
C GLU A 32 22.14 -3.29 19.94
N SER A 33 21.81 -4.32 19.15
CA SER A 33 20.53 -5.03 19.19
C SER A 33 20.62 -6.36 19.94
N ASP A 34 21.29 -6.34 21.09
CA ASP A 34 21.60 -7.53 21.89
C ASP A 34 22.41 -8.56 21.08
N LEU A 35 22.27 -9.87 21.33
CA LEU A 35 22.94 -10.91 20.56
C LEU A 35 22.21 -11.26 19.24
N SER A 36 21.34 -10.38 18.73
CA SER A 36 20.66 -10.63 17.46
C SER A 36 21.67 -10.93 16.35
N ASN A 37 21.46 -12.03 15.62
CA ASN A 37 22.33 -12.57 14.57
C ASN A 37 23.66 -13.19 15.04
N TRP A 38 23.90 -13.28 16.34
CA TRP A 38 25.09 -13.90 16.93
C TRP A 38 24.69 -15.04 17.86
N THR A 39 25.41 -16.16 17.77
CA THR A 39 25.19 -17.34 18.61
C THR A 39 26.42 -17.56 19.48
N CYS A 40 26.24 -17.59 20.79
CA CYS A 40 27.31 -17.85 21.75
C CYS A 40 27.18 -19.22 22.40
N SER A 41 28.30 -19.91 22.62
CA SER A 41 28.34 -21.24 23.22
C SER A 41 27.78 -21.24 24.64
N ALA A 42 26.93 -22.22 24.96
CA ALA A 42 26.42 -22.52 26.31
C ALA A 42 25.96 -21.31 27.17
N GLY A 43 25.42 -20.25 26.55
CA GLY A 43 24.97 -19.04 27.25
C GLY A 43 26.10 -18.19 27.85
N THR A 44 27.34 -18.40 27.42
CA THR A 44 28.54 -17.68 27.90
C THR A 44 28.67 -16.26 27.37
N GLY A 45 27.83 -15.87 26.40
CA GLY A 45 27.80 -14.55 25.78
C GLY A 45 26.65 -13.68 26.28
N SER A 46 26.93 -12.39 26.41
CA SER A 46 25.94 -11.34 26.72
C SER A 46 26.38 -10.02 26.09
N VAL A 47 25.50 -9.02 26.03
CA VAL A 47 25.90 -7.65 25.69
C VAL A 47 26.03 -6.80 26.94
N VAL A 48 26.96 -5.85 26.93
CA VAL A 48 27.21 -4.92 28.04
C VAL A 48 27.21 -3.48 27.55
N GLY A 49 26.84 -2.53 28.42
CA GLY A 49 26.96 -1.09 28.13
C GLY A 49 28.32 -0.49 28.53
N SER A 50 29.22 -1.30 29.09
CA SER A 50 30.62 -0.94 29.37
C SER A 50 31.44 -2.21 29.67
N PRO A 51 32.69 -2.32 29.18
CA PRO A 51 33.32 -1.43 28.21
C PRO A 51 32.65 -1.52 26.83
N VAL A 52 32.70 -0.43 26.06
CA VAL A 52 32.22 -0.33 24.67
C VAL A 52 33.29 0.41 23.87
N HIS A 53 33.57 -0.03 22.64
CA HIS A 53 34.51 0.66 21.74
C HIS A 53 33.76 1.67 20.88
N GLY A 54 32.68 1.22 20.23
CA GLY A 54 31.81 2.00 19.37
C GLY A 54 30.34 1.84 19.77
N GLY A 55 29.56 2.91 19.67
CA GLY A 55 28.13 2.84 20.02
C GLY A 55 27.86 2.79 21.53
N ALA A 56 26.84 2.02 21.92
CA ALA A 56 26.32 1.94 23.28
C ALA A 56 26.42 0.53 23.90
N LYS A 57 26.74 -0.51 23.12
CA LYS A 57 26.91 -1.87 23.61
C LYS A 57 28.12 -2.56 23.00
N ALA A 58 28.62 -3.60 23.66
CA ALA A 58 29.62 -4.51 23.12
C ALA A 58 29.32 -5.95 23.54
N LEU A 59 29.88 -6.93 22.82
CA LEU A 59 29.85 -8.32 23.23
C LEU A 59 30.72 -8.53 24.46
N LYS A 60 30.23 -9.32 25.41
CA LYS A 60 30.99 -9.92 26.51
C LYS A 60 30.87 -11.44 26.44
N GLY A 61 31.98 -12.13 26.18
CA GLY A 61 32.10 -13.58 26.31
C GLY A 61 32.81 -13.96 27.60
N THR A 62 32.29 -14.93 28.35
CA THR A 62 32.86 -15.37 29.64
C THR A 62 33.34 -16.82 29.56
N PRO A 63 34.64 -17.05 29.26
CA PRO A 63 35.21 -18.39 29.20
C PRO A 63 35.06 -19.14 30.53
N THR A 64 34.97 -20.46 30.43
CA THR A 64 34.97 -21.39 31.58
C THR A 64 36.15 -22.35 31.45
N ALA A 65 36.31 -23.27 32.39
CA ALA A 65 37.32 -24.33 32.27
C ALA A 65 37.03 -25.32 31.12
N GLN A 66 35.80 -25.33 30.57
CA GLN A 66 35.36 -26.26 29.53
C GLN A 66 34.90 -25.58 28.24
N ASP A 67 34.83 -24.24 28.20
CA ASP A 67 34.32 -23.47 27.08
C ASP A 67 35.12 -22.17 26.89
N THR A 68 35.50 -21.85 25.65
CA THR A 68 36.20 -20.60 25.30
C THR A 68 35.26 -19.40 25.16
N ALA A 69 33.96 -19.60 25.37
CA ALA A 69 32.90 -18.62 25.16
C ALA A 69 32.85 -18.09 23.74
N GLN A 70 32.85 -18.98 22.76
CA GLN A 70 32.82 -18.59 21.35
C GLN A 70 31.46 -17.99 21.00
N CYS A 71 31.49 -16.83 20.36
CA CYS A 71 30.34 -16.20 19.72
C CYS A 71 30.58 -16.12 18.21
N SER A 72 29.59 -16.52 17.42
CA SER A 72 29.72 -16.61 15.95
C SER A 72 28.50 -16.14 15.19
N GLN A 73 28.71 -15.80 13.93
CA GLN A 73 27.69 -15.41 12.97
C GLN A 73 27.99 -16.02 11.60
N ALA A 74 26.97 -16.54 10.93
CA ALA A 74 27.05 -16.86 9.52
C ALA A 74 26.84 -15.59 8.68
N VAL A 75 27.80 -15.25 7.82
CA VAL A 75 27.75 -14.10 6.90
C VAL A 75 27.66 -14.58 5.46
N ALA A 76 26.82 -13.90 4.67
CA ALA A 76 26.71 -14.14 3.24
C ALA A 76 27.96 -13.61 2.53
N VAL A 77 28.54 -14.43 1.65
CA VAL A 77 29.75 -14.11 0.88
C VAL A 77 29.57 -14.51 -0.57
N LYS A 78 30.43 -13.97 -1.45
CA LYS A 78 30.52 -14.41 -2.85
C LYS A 78 31.53 -15.55 -2.96
N PRO A 79 31.34 -16.52 -3.87
CA PRO A 79 32.37 -17.49 -4.21
C PRO A 79 33.64 -16.85 -4.78
N ASN A 80 34.80 -17.50 -4.62
CA ASN A 80 36.10 -17.08 -5.17
C ASN A 80 36.47 -15.62 -4.86
N SER A 81 36.19 -15.15 -3.64
CA SER A 81 36.31 -13.76 -3.23
C SER A 81 37.15 -13.64 -1.97
N THR A 82 38.07 -12.68 -1.92
CA THR A 82 38.89 -12.41 -0.72
C THR A 82 38.19 -11.40 0.18
N TYR A 83 38.13 -11.69 1.48
CA TYR A 83 37.58 -10.83 2.51
C TYR A 83 38.61 -10.52 3.60
N THR A 84 38.57 -9.29 4.13
CA THR A 84 39.23 -8.86 5.36
C THR A 84 38.24 -8.94 6.51
N LEU A 85 38.56 -9.72 7.55
CA LEU A 85 37.83 -9.81 8.81
C LEU A 85 38.58 -9.03 9.89
N SER A 86 37.92 -8.10 10.58
CA SER A 86 38.48 -7.37 11.73
C SER A 86 37.47 -7.21 12.87
N SER A 87 37.94 -6.93 14.08
CA SER A 87 37.11 -6.57 15.25
C SER A 87 37.98 -5.91 16.31
N TRP A 88 37.41 -4.96 17.05
CA TRP A 88 38.02 -4.44 18.27
C TRP A 88 37.76 -5.41 19.41
N VAL A 89 38.81 -5.80 20.12
CA VAL A 89 38.73 -6.75 21.24
C VAL A 89 39.43 -6.21 22.48
N GLN A 90 38.97 -6.66 23.65
CA GLN A 90 39.57 -6.35 24.95
C GLN A 90 39.49 -7.59 25.85
N GLY A 91 40.53 -7.84 26.64
CA GLY A 91 40.63 -9.03 27.51
C GLY A 91 41.81 -9.92 27.15
N SER A 92 42.02 -10.97 27.94
CA SER A 92 43.18 -11.87 27.82
C SER A 92 42.92 -13.00 26.82
N TYR A 93 43.87 -13.24 25.91
CA TYR A 93 43.83 -14.33 24.93
C TYR A 93 42.56 -14.35 24.08
N VAL A 94 42.26 -13.24 23.39
CA VAL A 94 41.09 -13.11 22.53
C VAL A 94 41.44 -13.46 21.09
N TYR A 95 40.62 -14.31 20.48
CA TYR A 95 40.75 -14.79 19.12
C TYR A 95 39.64 -14.22 18.23
N LEU A 96 39.96 -14.01 16.96
CA LEU A 96 39.06 -13.64 15.88
C LEU A 96 39.33 -14.56 14.69
N GLY A 97 38.30 -15.15 14.08
CA GLY A 97 38.49 -16.05 12.96
C GLY A 97 37.28 -16.26 12.06
N ALA A 98 37.52 -16.95 10.95
CA ALA A 98 36.52 -17.33 9.97
C ALA A 98 36.66 -18.82 9.64
N SER A 99 35.54 -19.55 9.65
CA SER A 99 35.46 -20.96 9.32
C SER A 99 34.40 -21.28 8.27
N GLY A 100 34.56 -22.43 7.60
CA GLY A 100 33.70 -22.80 6.48
C GLY A 100 33.97 -21.96 5.23
N THR A 101 35.19 -21.45 5.08
CA THR A 101 35.61 -20.63 3.92
C THR A 101 35.52 -21.39 2.61
N GLY A 102 35.54 -22.73 2.64
CA GLY A 102 35.68 -23.58 1.46
C GLY A 102 37.09 -23.57 0.87
N THR A 103 38.03 -22.89 1.54
CA THR A 103 39.47 -23.01 1.29
C THR A 103 40.19 -23.34 2.62
N THR A 104 40.93 -22.40 3.19
CA THR A 104 41.61 -22.51 4.47
C THR A 104 40.96 -21.55 5.47
N ASP A 105 40.50 -22.11 6.57
CA ASP A 105 39.96 -21.34 7.68
C ASP A 105 41.08 -20.56 8.38
N VAL A 106 40.76 -19.36 8.88
CA VAL A 106 41.76 -18.42 9.41
C VAL A 106 41.41 -17.98 10.82
N SER A 107 42.44 -17.67 11.60
CA SER A 107 42.29 -16.99 12.88
C SER A 107 43.51 -16.11 13.21
N THR A 108 43.29 -15.12 14.06
CA THR A 108 44.31 -14.26 14.66
C THR A 108 43.94 -14.01 16.12
N TRP A 109 44.89 -13.61 16.97
CA TRP A 109 44.63 -13.43 18.39
C TRP A 109 45.58 -12.43 19.05
N THR A 110 45.20 -11.95 20.24
CA THR A 110 46.04 -11.10 21.11
C THR A 110 46.22 -11.75 22.48
N PRO A 111 47.43 -11.71 23.10
CA PRO A 111 47.63 -12.18 24.47
C PRO A 111 46.88 -11.34 25.51
N GLY A 112 46.47 -10.13 25.14
CA GLY A 112 45.54 -9.30 25.90
C GLY A 112 46.03 -7.89 26.15
N SER A 113 45.07 -7.01 26.45
CA SER A 113 45.29 -5.59 26.72
C SER A 113 44.24 -5.06 27.68
N SER A 114 44.62 -4.07 28.49
CA SER A 114 43.70 -3.35 29.37
C SER A 114 42.76 -2.41 28.61
N GLY A 115 43.09 -2.07 27.35
CA GLY A 115 42.25 -1.30 26.43
C GLY A 115 41.96 -2.03 25.11
N TRP A 116 41.05 -1.48 24.31
CA TRP A 116 40.67 -2.04 23.01
C TRP A 116 41.84 -2.15 22.03
N GLN A 117 41.93 -3.29 21.34
CA GLN A 117 42.89 -3.56 20.28
C GLN A 117 42.16 -4.12 19.06
N GLN A 118 42.50 -3.66 17.87
CA GLN A 118 41.92 -4.19 16.65
C GLN A 118 42.68 -5.45 16.21
N LEU A 119 41.97 -6.56 16.07
CA LEU A 119 42.45 -7.74 15.36
C LEU A 119 41.99 -7.68 13.91
N SER A 120 42.81 -8.19 12.98
CA SER A 120 42.47 -8.30 11.56
C SER A 120 43.13 -9.52 10.91
N THR A 121 42.44 -10.18 9.99
CA THR A 121 42.92 -11.28 9.15
C THR A 121 42.20 -11.26 7.80
N THR A 122 42.63 -12.08 6.84
CA THR A 122 42.00 -12.20 5.52
C THR A 122 41.70 -13.65 5.18
N PHE A 123 40.58 -13.93 4.52
CA PHE A 123 40.25 -15.26 3.99
C PHE A 123 39.75 -15.18 2.55
N THR A 124 39.88 -16.26 1.79
CA THR A 124 39.33 -16.37 0.43
C THR A 124 38.28 -17.46 0.37
N THR A 125 37.14 -17.18 -0.23
CA THR A 125 36.04 -18.14 -0.33
C THR A 125 36.27 -19.14 -1.46
N GLY A 126 35.86 -20.39 -1.24
CA GLY A 126 35.89 -21.44 -2.25
C GLY A 126 34.88 -21.21 -3.38
N ALA A 127 34.99 -22.01 -4.44
CA ALA A 127 34.22 -21.84 -5.67
C ALA A 127 32.70 -22.03 -5.53
N SER A 128 32.24 -22.65 -4.44
CA SER A 128 30.83 -22.85 -4.11
C SER A 128 30.41 -22.20 -2.79
N THR A 129 31.32 -21.47 -2.12
CA THR A 129 31.05 -20.92 -0.79
C THR A 129 30.24 -19.63 -0.92
N THR A 130 29.00 -19.67 -0.45
CA THR A 130 28.11 -18.50 -0.37
C THR A 130 27.85 -18.04 1.07
N SER A 131 28.40 -18.74 2.06
CA SER A 131 28.27 -18.42 3.49
C SER A 131 29.54 -18.82 4.24
N VAL A 132 30.00 -17.97 5.16
CA VAL A 132 31.15 -18.21 6.05
C VAL A 132 30.74 -17.93 7.50
N THR A 133 31.26 -18.69 8.45
CA THR A 133 31.05 -18.41 9.88
C THR A 133 32.20 -17.57 10.40
N VAL A 134 31.95 -16.34 10.84
CA VAL A 134 32.93 -15.51 11.57
C VAL A 134 32.71 -15.65 13.07
N TYR A 135 33.77 -15.58 13.85
CA TYR A 135 33.69 -15.83 15.29
C TYR A 135 34.74 -15.08 16.10
N THR A 136 34.42 -14.85 17.37
CA THR A 136 35.36 -14.47 18.43
C THR A 136 35.29 -15.45 19.58
N HIS A 137 36.40 -15.69 20.28
CA HIS A 137 36.42 -16.46 21.52
C HIS A 137 37.58 -16.05 22.44
N GLY A 138 37.48 -16.37 23.72
CA GLY A 138 38.57 -16.20 24.69
C GLY A 138 39.39 -17.48 24.82
N TRP A 139 40.01 -17.66 25.99
CA TRP A 139 40.74 -18.88 26.32
C TRP A 139 40.22 -19.52 27.60
N TYR A 140 40.31 -20.84 27.69
CA TYR A 140 39.81 -21.61 28.82
C TYR A 140 40.30 -21.06 30.16
N GLY A 141 39.36 -20.89 31.09
CA GLY A 141 39.61 -20.43 32.45
C GLY A 141 40.08 -18.97 32.58
N GLN A 142 40.11 -18.19 31.49
CA GLN A 142 40.45 -16.77 31.55
C GLN A 142 39.24 -15.90 31.95
N SER A 143 39.53 -14.65 32.33
CA SER A 143 38.50 -13.64 32.54
C SER A 143 37.69 -13.38 31.27
N ALA A 144 36.53 -12.74 31.42
CA ALA A 144 35.70 -12.35 30.28
C ALA A 144 36.50 -11.51 29.26
N TYR A 145 36.21 -11.75 27.99
CA TYR A 145 36.66 -10.92 26.88
C TYR A 145 35.51 -10.10 26.34
N TYR A 146 35.86 -9.04 25.63
CA TYR A 146 34.93 -8.16 24.95
C TYR A 146 35.29 -8.09 23.47
N ALA A 147 34.28 -7.99 22.63
CA ALA A 147 34.44 -7.74 21.21
C ALA A 147 33.41 -6.70 20.75
N ASP A 148 33.82 -5.88 19.80
CA ASP A 148 33.01 -4.81 19.27
C ASP A 148 33.40 -4.52 17.82
N ASP A 149 32.51 -3.82 17.11
CA ASP A 149 32.73 -3.34 15.74
C ASP A 149 33.31 -4.40 14.78
N VAL A 150 32.68 -5.58 14.72
CA VAL A 150 33.12 -6.67 13.82
C VAL A 150 32.91 -6.29 12.36
N SER A 151 33.93 -6.46 11.52
CA SER A 151 33.89 -6.11 10.10
C SER A 151 34.36 -7.22 9.19
N VAL A 152 33.62 -7.50 8.10
CA VAL A 152 33.95 -8.47 7.05
C VAL A 152 33.80 -7.80 5.67
N LEU A 153 34.90 -7.61 4.94
CA LEU A 153 34.99 -6.72 3.76
C LEU A 153 35.66 -7.37 2.54
N GLY A 154 35.14 -7.29 1.29
CA GLY A 154 35.91 -7.66 0.06
C GLY A 154 35.07 -7.84 -1.22
N PRO A 155 35.64 -8.28 -2.39
CA PRO A 155 36.94 -8.06 -3.07
C PRO A 155 36.80 -7.01 -4.23
N ASP A 156 37.78 -6.28 -4.79
CA ASP A 156 39.24 -6.41 -4.89
C ASP A 156 39.90 -5.01 -4.72
N GLY A 157 39.97 -4.55 -3.47
CA GLY A 157 40.58 -3.27 -3.14
C GLY A 157 39.63 -2.09 -3.24
N GLY A 158 38.37 -2.28 -2.84
CA GLY A 158 37.49 -1.17 -2.56
C GLY A 158 36.37 -0.92 -3.56
N GLY A 159 35.16 -1.42 -3.28
CA GLY A 159 33.96 -0.93 -3.97
C GLY A 159 32.76 -1.86 -4.10
N GLY A 160 31.99 -1.97 -3.02
CA GLY A 160 30.53 -1.88 -3.14
C GLY A 160 30.15 -0.46 -2.70
N GLY A 161 29.60 0.36 -3.59
CA GLY A 161 29.48 1.81 -3.39
C GLY A 161 28.92 2.26 -2.04
N GLY A 162 29.76 2.99 -1.32
CA GLY A 162 29.42 4.00 -0.33
C GLY A 162 30.68 4.82 -0.08
N ASP A 163 30.69 6.09 -0.46
CA ASP A 163 31.72 7.07 -0.08
C ASP A 163 31.99 7.00 1.44
N PRO A 164 33.10 7.59 1.97
CA PRO A 164 33.13 7.94 3.40
C PRO A 164 31.75 8.49 3.75
N VAL A 165 31.14 7.98 4.83
CA VAL A 165 29.86 8.53 5.29
C VAL A 165 30.18 9.98 5.66
N VAL A 166 30.04 10.86 4.68
CA VAL A 166 30.14 12.28 4.81
C VAL A 166 28.75 12.73 5.17
N ILE A 167 28.66 13.86 5.88
CA ILE A 167 27.37 14.49 6.08
C ILE A 167 26.70 14.57 4.69
N PRO A 168 25.48 14.01 4.52
CA PRO A 168 24.87 13.93 3.21
C PRO A 168 24.77 15.31 2.56
N ALA A 169 24.64 15.38 1.24
CA ALA A 169 24.36 16.66 0.61
C ALA A 169 23.04 17.27 1.14
N VAL A 170 22.92 18.59 1.02
CA VAL A 170 21.65 19.27 1.27
C VAL A 170 20.59 18.69 0.32
N PRO A 171 19.44 18.20 0.81
CA PRO A 171 18.41 17.66 -0.09
C PRO A 171 17.93 18.73 -1.07
N ALA A 172 17.81 18.34 -2.33
CA ALA A 172 17.30 19.17 -3.41
C ALA A 172 15.93 18.66 -3.89
N GLY A 173 15.21 19.50 -4.65
CA GLY A 173 13.92 19.13 -5.21
C GLY A 173 12.82 18.92 -4.17
N LEU A 174 12.95 19.52 -2.98
CA LEU A 174 11.86 19.53 -2.01
C LEU A 174 10.62 20.17 -2.66
N ALA A 175 9.55 19.40 -2.73
CA ALA A 175 8.27 19.82 -3.25
C ALA A 175 7.18 19.51 -2.23
N ALA A 176 6.21 20.41 -2.12
CA ALA A 176 4.96 20.11 -1.46
C ALA A 176 4.04 19.39 -2.46
N GLY A 177 3.57 18.22 -2.06
CA GLY A 177 2.58 17.43 -2.78
C GLY A 177 1.16 17.79 -2.33
N SER A 178 0.33 16.76 -2.20
CA SER A 178 -1.06 16.92 -1.76
C SER A 178 -1.14 17.62 -0.41
N THR A 179 -2.01 18.62 -0.31
CA THR A 179 -2.32 19.29 0.95
C THR A 179 -3.75 18.93 1.35
N THR A 180 -3.95 18.56 2.62
CA THR A 180 -5.28 18.44 3.23
C THR A 180 -5.53 19.64 4.14
N SER A 181 -6.65 19.64 4.86
CA SER A 181 -6.94 20.67 5.85
C SER A 181 -6.05 20.58 7.10
N SER A 182 -5.37 19.46 7.31
CA SER A 182 -4.55 19.24 8.51
C SER A 182 -3.21 18.55 8.24
N SER A 183 -2.87 18.32 6.97
CA SER A 183 -1.60 17.72 6.58
C SER A 183 -1.06 18.24 5.26
N VAL A 184 0.24 18.08 5.06
CA VAL A 184 0.94 18.34 3.80
C VAL A 184 1.86 17.17 3.52
N ASP A 185 1.74 16.57 2.34
CA ASP A 185 2.72 15.61 1.84
C ASP A 185 3.92 16.37 1.27
N LEU A 186 5.11 15.88 1.57
CA LEU A 186 6.38 16.40 1.10
C LEU A 186 7.14 15.26 0.41
N SER A 187 7.78 15.58 -0.71
CA SER A 187 8.74 14.70 -1.36
C SER A 187 9.98 15.48 -1.74
N TRP A 188 11.11 14.78 -1.82
CA TRP A 188 12.37 15.35 -2.28
C TRP A 188 13.18 14.28 -2.99
N ASN A 189 14.24 14.71 -3.69
CA ASN A 189 15.14 13.76 -4.32
C ASN A 189 15.91 12.99 -3.23
N PRO A 190 15.96 11.65 -3.28
CA PRO A 190 16.81 10.87 -2.39
C PRO A 190 18.27 11.38 -2.46
N VAL A 191 18.86 11.61 -1.29
CA VAL A 191 20.26 12.01 -1.15
C VAL A 191 21.10 10.76 -0.97
N SER A 192 22.08 10.54 -1.86
CA SER A 192 23.06 9.48 -1.72
C SER A 192 23.77 9.57 -0.37
N GLY A 193 23.89 8.45 0.34
CA GLY A 193 24.52 8.39 1.67
C GLY A 193 23.64 8.83 2.84
N ALA A 194 22.40 9.29 2.61
CA ALA A 194 21.45 9.53 3.69
C ALA A 194 20.82 8.22 4.20
N THR A 195 20.79 8.00 5.51
CA THR A 195 20.07 6.90 6.15
C THR A 195 18.73 7.35 6.74
N GLY A 196 18.45 8.66 6.70
CA GLY A 196 17.19 9.26 7.08
C GLY A 196 17.17 10.76 6.75
N TYR A 197 16.06 11.41 7.09
CA TYR A 197 15.83 12.83 6.86
C TYR A 197 15.09 13.44 8.04
N ASN A 198 15.42 14.68 8.38
CA ASN A 198 14.65 15.47 9.34
C ASN A 198 13.80 16.49 8.59
N VAL A 199 12.52 16.57 8.95
CA VAL A 199 11.56 17.50 8.37
C VAL A 199 11.30 18.64 9.34
N TYR A 200 11.36 19.86 8.83
CA TYR A 200 11.20 21.09 9.60
C TYR A 200 9.96 21.85 9.13
N ARG A 201 9.16 22.33 10.09
CA ARG A 201 8.01 23.23 9.90
C ARG A 201 8.31 24.54 10.62
N ASP A 202 8.31 25.64 9.89
CA ASP A 202 8.59 27.00 10.40
C ASP A 202 9.88 27.05 11.25
N GLY A 203 10.91 26.32 10.78
CA GLY A 203 12.22 26.22 11.42
C GLY A 203 12.36 25.17 12.52
N SER A 204 11.26 24.60 13.03
CA SER A 204 11.27 23.56 14.07
C SER A 204 11.17 22.16 13.50
N LYS A 205 11.96 21.21 14.02
CA LYS A 205 11.90 19.80 13.59
C LYS A 205 10.57 19.17 14.02
N VAL A 206 9.84 18.58 13.07
CA VAL A 206 8.52 17.95 13.30
C VAL A 206 8.49 16.45 13.03
N ALA A 207 9.44 15.92 12.25
CA ALA A 207 9.54 14.49 11.97
C ALA A 207 10.98 14.04 11.64
N SER A 208 11.22 12.74 11.80
CA SER A 208 12.38 12.01 11.27
C SER A 208 11.88 10.80 10.49
N VAL A 209 12.30 10.65 9.23
CA VAL A 209 11.85 9.59 8.32
C VAL A 209 13.03 8.91 7.63
N SER A 210 12.89 7.65 7.23
CA SER A 210 13.95 6.91 6.51
C SER A 210 13.86 7.06 4.98
N GLY A 211 12.68 7.37 4.44
CA GLY A 211 12.44 7.59 3.00
C GLY A 211 12.51 9.06 2.58
N ALA A 212 12.57 9.31 1.27
CA ALA A 212 12.65 10.66 0.69
C ALA A 212 11.27 11.36 0.57
N SER A 213 10.37 11.08 1.50
CA SER A 213 9.03 11.65 1.58
C SER A 213 8.52 11.65 3.01
N ALA A 214 7.66 12.59 3.36
CA ALA A 214 6.99 12.65 4.64
C ALA A 214 5.62 13.32 4.55
N THR A 215 4.69 12.91 5.40
CA THR A 215 3.43 13.63 5.61
C THR A 215 3.51 14.36 6.93
N VAL A 216 3.47 15.69 6.90
CA VAL A 216 3.40 16.51 8.12
C VAL A 216 1.94 16.71 8.50
N THR A 217 1.53 16.21 9.66
CA THR A 217 0.15 16.27 10.18
C THR A 217 -0.01 17.28 11.31
N GLY A 218 -1.24 17.45 11.82
CA GLY A 218 -1.54 18.35 12.93
C GLY A 218 -1.44 19.84 12.56
N LEU A 219 -1.66 20.16 11.29
CA LEU A 219 -1.64 21.54 10.79
C LEU A 219 -3.03 22.18 10.95
N ALA A 220 -3.07 23.48 11.24
CA ALA A 220 -4.29 24.27 11.12
C ALA A 220 -4.70 24.43 9.66
N ALA A 221 -6.00 24.42 9.39
CA ALA A 221 -6.57 24.59 8.05
C ALA A 221 -6.33 26.00 7.51
N ALA A 222 -6.39 26.14 6.17
CA ALA A 222 -6.21 27.38 5.44
C ALA A 222 -4.94 28.18 5.79
N THR A 223 -3.91 27.51 6.32
CA THR A 223 -2.71 28.12 6.90
C THR A 223 -1.49 27.78 6.05
N SER A 224 -0.67 28.79 5.76
CA SER A 224 0.59 28.62 5.05
C SER A 224 1.70 28.22 6.02
N TYR A 225 2.43 27.17 5.69
CA TYR A 225 3.58 26.68 6.44
C TYR A 225 4.81 26.69 5.55
N SER A 226 5.97 26.93 6.15
CA SER A 226 7.27 26.79 5.49
C SER A 226 7.90 25.44 5.87
N PHE A 227 8.22 24.63 4.86
CA PHE A 227 8.86 23.33 5.04
C PHE A 227 10.29 23.31 4.51
N GLN A 228 11.17 22.65 5.25
CA GLN A 228 12.54 22.37 4.86
C GLN A 228 12.90 20.94 5.27
N VAL A 229 13.87 20.34 4.59
CA VAL A 229 14.37 19.01 4.92
C VAL A 229 15.89 19.02 4.99
N SER A 230 16.45 18.24 5.90
CA SER A 230 17.87 17.88 5.93
C SER A 230 18.01 16.38 5.79
N ALA A 231 19.16 15.93 5.32
CA ALA A 231 19.51 14.51 5.26
C ALA A 231 20.42 14.16 6.44
N THR A 232 20.22 12.96 6.99
CA THR A 232 20.95 12.46 8.15
C THR A 232 21.59 11.12 7.84
N ASN A 233 22.78 10.90 8.37
CA ASN A 233 23.40 9.57 8.49
C ASN A 233 24.24 9.49 9.76
N SER A 234 25.02 8.43 9.91
CA SER A 234 25.91 8.26 11.07
C SER A 234 27.01 9.31 11.18
N ALA A 235 27.30 10.09 10.13
CA ALA A 235 28.28 11.16 10.16
C ALA A 235 27.70 12.53 10.53
N GLY A 236 26.38 12.66 10.54
CA GLY A 236 25.69 13.86 11.01
C GLY A 236 24.52 14.28 10.13
N GLU A 237 24.09 15.51 10.34
CA GLU A 237 22.96 16.13 9.67
C GLU A 237 23.43 17.24 8.72
N SER A 238 22.90 17.24 7.50
CA SER A 238 23.21 18.24 6.48
C SER A 238 22.55 19.59 6.76
N ALA A 239 22.97 20.63 6.04
CA ALA A 239 22.23 21.90 6.06
C ALA A 239 20.81 21.69 5.49
N LYS A 240 19.87 22.54 5.93
CA LYS A 240 18.47 22.48 5.49
C LYS A 240 18.35 22.88 4.01
N SER A 241 17.44 22.23 3.29
CA SER A 241 17.07 22.57 1.91
C SER A 241 16.55 24.01 1.78
N ALA A 242 16.42 24.49 0.54
CA ALA A 242 15.57 25.64 0.26
C ALA A 242 14.15 25.37 0.78
N ALA A 243 13.51 26.41 1.30
CA ALA A 243 12.17 26.29 1.84
C ALA A 243 11.14 26.14 0.72
N VAL A 244 10.16 25.27 0.92
CA VAL A 244 8.92 25.25 0.14
C VAL A 244 7.78 25.73 1.02
N THR A 245 6.92 26.58 0.49
CA THR A 245 5.69 26.98 1.18
C THR A 245 4.54 26.13 0.68
N ALA A 246 3.75 25.58 1.60
CA ALA A 246 2.49 24.93 1.28
C ALA A 246 1.38 25.52 2.15
N ARG A 247 0.22 25.75 1.54
CA ARG A 247 -0.97 26.18 2.26
C ARG A 247 -1.89 24.98 2.45
N THR A 248 -2.23 24.66 3.69
CA THR A 248 -3.25 23.64 3.97
C THR A 248 -4.57 24.07 3.37
N ALA A 249 -5.34 23.09 2.89
CA ALA A 249 -6.68 23.33 2.41
C ALA A 249 -7.53 23.99 3.50
N THR A 250 -8.56 24.72 3.08
CA THR A 250 -9.69 24.99 3.98
C THR A 250 -10.22 23.66 4.50
N SER A 251 -10.73 23.64 5.74
CA SER A 251 -11.48 22.51 6.28
C SER A 251 -12.70 22.25 5.39
N GLY A 252 -12.49 21.52 4.29
CA GLY A 252 -13.45 21.41 3.19
C GLY A 252 -12.93 21.11 1.77
N GLY A 253 -11.63 21.01 1.44
CA GLY A 253 -11.26 20.52 0.09
C GLY A 253 -9.79 20.55 -0.37
N GLY A 254 -9.32 19.42 -0.90
CA GLY A 254 -8.07 19.20 -1.64
C GLY A 254 -7.36 17.92 -1.16
N GLY A 255 -6.91 16.94 -1.98
CA GLY A 255 -6.84 16.78 -3.42
C GLY A 255 -5.63 15.88 -3.72
N GLY A 256 -5.86 14.57 -3.93
CA GLY A 256 -4.84 13.55 -4.20
C GLY A 256 -5.38 12.12 -4.05
N GLY A 257 -5.97 11.59 -5.13
CA GLY A 257 -6.22 10.16 -5.39
C GLY A 257 -7.06 9.38 -4.39
N GLY A 258 -8.34 9.72 -4.26
CA GLY A 258 -9.28 8.91 -3.49
C GLY A 258 -10.62 9.61 -3.44
N GLY A 259 -11.50 9.22 -4.36
CA GLY A 259 -12.81 9.82 -4.56
C GLY A 259 -13.61 9.80 -3.26
N THR A 260 -13.93 10.98 -2.74
CA THR A 260 -14.82 11.13 -1.60
C THR A 260 -16.23 10.80 -2.05
N VAL A 261 -16.71 9.60 -1.70
CA VAL A 261 -18.11 9.22 -1.98
C VAL A 261 -19.03 10.11 -1.15
N PRO A 262 -19.95 10.87 -1.79
CA PRO A 262 -20.88 11.73 -1.06
C PRO A 262 -21.79 10.90 -0.15
N LYS A 263 -22.29 11.52 0.92
CA LYS A 263 -23.20 10.88 1.89
C LYS A 263 -24.35 10.14 1.19
N HIS A 264 -24.94 10.80 0.19
CA HIS A 264 -25.90 10.18 -0.71
C HIS A 264 -25.31 10.11 -2.11
N ALA A 265 -25.24 8.91 -2.67
CA ALA A 265 -24.51 8.62 -3.90
C ALA A 265 -25.36 7.84 -4.89
N VAL A 266 -25.16 8.16 -6.18
CA VAL A 266 -25.64 7.34 -7.29
C VAL A 266 -24.47 6.55 -7.87
N THR A 267 -24.59 5.23 -7.88
CA THR A 267 -23.62 4.34 -8.54
C THR A 267 -24.11 3.98 -9.94
N GLY A 268 -23.25 4.04 -10.94
CA GLY A 268 -23.57 3.63 -12.31
C GLY A 268 -22.51 2.70 -12.87
N TYR A 269 -22.93 1.57 -13.43
CA TYR A 269 -22.02 0.69 -14.17
C TYR A 269 -21.73 1.29 -15.55
N TRP A 270 -20.46 1.42 -15.91
CA TRP A 270 -20.00 1.86 -17.21
C TRP A 270 -19.40 0.66 -17.96
N GLN A 271 -19.94 0.38 -19.14
CA GLN A 271 -19.62 -0.83 -19.88
C GLN A 271 -18.31 -0.65 -20.67
N ASN A 272 -17.29 -1.43 -20.32
CA ASN A 272 -16.07 -1.59 -21.10
C ASN A 272 -16.28 -2.59 -22.26
N PHE A 273 -17.43 -2.53 -22.91
CA PHE A 273 -17.82 -3.41 -24.02
C PHE A 273 -19.07 -2.86 -24.71
N ASN A 274 -19.36 -3.38 -25.91
CA ASN A 274 -20.57 -3.04 -26.66
C ASN A 274 -21.58 -4.20 -26.66
N ASN A 275 -22.75 -3.98 -26.06
CA ASN A 275 -23.88 -4.91 -26.03
C ASN A 275 -25.14 -4.37 -26.76
N GLY A 276 -24.99 -3.33 -27.58
CA GLY A 276 -26.09 -2.66 -28.28
C GLY A 276 -26.68 -1.45 -27.54
N ALA A 277 -26.26 -1.19 -26.30
CA ALA A 277 -26.49 0.10 -25.65
C ALA A 277 -25.64 1.22 -26.28
N THR A 278 -25.95 2.46 -25.93
CA THR A 278 -25.14 3.63 -26.29
C THR A 278 -23.72 3.46 -25.77
N VAL A 279 -22.75 3.38 -26.68
CA VAL A 279 -21.33 3.39 -26.32
C VAL A 279 -20.98 4.78 -25.77
N GLN A 280 -20.25 4.82 -24.65
CA GLN A 280 -19.87 6.06 -23.98
C GLN A 280 -18.39 6.05 -23.65
N LYS A 281 -17.71 7.19 -23.78
CA LYS A 281 -16.50 7.43 -23.00
C LYS A 281 -16.89 7.81 -21.57
N LEU A 282 -15.94 7.74 -20.63
CA LEU A 282 -16.16 8.12 -19.25
C LEU A 282 -16.52 9.59 -19.16
N ARG A 283 -15.90 10.47 -19.98
CA ARG A 283 -16.29 11.89 -20.04
C ARG A 283 -17.77 12.12 -20.37
N ASP A 284 -18.44 11.19 -21.05
CA ASP A 284 -19.85 11.29 -21.44
C ASP A 284 -20.81 10.82 -20.35
N VAL A 285 -20.31 10.19 -19.28
CA VAL A 285 -21.15 9.73 -18.16
C VAL A 285 -21.79 10.95 -17.47
N PRO A 286 -23.12 10.98 -17.25
CA PRO A 286 -23.82 12.10 -16.63
C PRO A 286 -23.25 12.50 -15.26
N SER A 287 -23.33 13.78 -14.91
CA SER A 287 -22.79 14.33 -13.66
C SER A 287 -23.52 13.85 -12.39
N GLN A 288 -24.69 13.24 -12.56
CA GLN A 288 -25.50 12.66 -11.50
C GLN A 288 -24.84 11.42 -10.88
N TYR A 289 -23.96 10.74 -11.62
CA TYR A 289 -23.24 9.58 -11.12
C TYR A 289 -22.06 10.01 -10.24
N ASP A 290 -22.04 9.49 -9.02
CA ASP A 290 -21.02 9.78 -8.00
C ASP A 290 -19.97 8.68 -7.91
N ILE A 291 -20.40 7.45 -8.14
CA ILE A 291 -19.52 6.28 -8.28
C ILE A 291 -19.74 5.71 -9.68
N ILE A 292 -18.67 5.58 -10.45
CA ILE A 292 -18.68 4.97 -11.78
C ILE A 292 -17.93 3.64 -11.68
N ALA A 293 -18.66 2.54 -11.80
CA ALA A 293 -18.10 1.19 -11.74
C ALA A 293 -17.77 0.71 -13.16
N VAL A 294 -16.48 0.58 -13.49
CA VAL A 294 -16.01 0.13 -14.79
C VAL A 294 -16.17 -1.38 -14.91
N SER A 295 -16.94 -1.83 -15.89
CA SER A 295 -17.42 -3.21 -16.04
C SER A 295 -16.80 -3.89 -17.25
N PHE A 296 -15.93 -4.89 -17.12
CA PHE A 296 -15.43 -5.51 -15.89
C PHE A 296 -13.92 -5.78 -16.00
N ALA A 297 -13.31 -6.14 -14.88
CA ALA A 297 -12.04 -6.85 -14.86
C ALA A 297 -12.21 -8.28 -15.38
N ASP A 298 -11.16 -8.80 -16.01
CA ASP A 298 -11.09 -10.16 -16.54
C ASP A 298 -10.42 -11.10 -15.55
N ALA A 299 -10.87 -12.37 -15.53
CA ALA A 299 -10.14 -13.43 -14.86
C ALA A 299 -8.89 -13.83 -15.67
N THR A 300 -7.85 -14.28 -14.97
CA THR A 300 -6.64 -14.83 -15.60
C THR A 300 -6.52 -16.33 -15.37
N SER A 301 -5.47 -16.95 -15.93
CA SER A 301 -5.15 -18.35 -15.64
C SER A 301 -4.68 -18.57 -14.20
N THR A 302 -4.30 -17.51 -13.48
CA THR A 302 -3.89 -17.59 -12.07
C THR A 302 -5.10 -17.37 -11.17
N PRO A 303 -5.47 -18.34 -10.31
CA PRO A 303 -6.62 -18.20 -9.42
C PRO A 303 -6.60 -16.92 -8.59
N GLY A 304 -7.70 -16.19 -8.57
CA GLY A 304 -7.86 -14.90 -7.87
C GLY A 304 -7.24 -13.70 -8.57
N GLN A 305 -6.27 -13.87 -9.47
CA GLN A 305 -5.68 -12.74 -10.19
C GLN A 305 -6.65 -12.19 -11.25
N ILE A 306 -6.77 -10.86 -11.25
CA ILE A 306 -7.55 -10.10 -12.22
C ILE A 306 -6.66 -9.28 -13.16
N SER A 307 -7.16 -9.02 -14.37
CA SER A 307 -6.57 -8.08 -15.32
C SER A 307 -7.65 -7.13 -15.85
N PHE A 308 -7.25 -6.09 -16.58
CA PHE A 308 -8.19 -5.19 -17.23
C PHE A 308 -7.63 -4.74 -18.59
N THR A 309 -8.43 -4.94 -19.62
CA THR A 309 -8.13 -4.50 -20.99
C THR A 309 -9.22 -3.56 -21.46
N LEU A 310 -8.87 -2.30 -21.75
CA LEU A 310 -9.81 -1.34 -22.33
C LEU A 310 -10.27 -1.82 -23.70
N ASP A 311 -11.58 -2.03 -23.89
CA ASP A 311 -12.12 -2.55 -25.14
C ASP A 311 -12.06 -1.48 -26.24
N PRO A 312 -11.41 -1.74 -27.40
CA PRO A 312 -11.44 -0.83 -28.55
C PRO A 312 -12.85 -0.39 -28.97
N ALA A 313 -13.88 -1.22 -28.73
CA ALA A 313 -15.27 -0.90 -29.04
C ALA A 313 -15.80 0.32 -28.29
N VAL A 314 -15.19 0.72 -27.17
CA VAL A 314 -15.59 1.94 -26.43
C VAL A 314 -14.96 3.23 -26.97
N GLY A 315 -14.20 3.15 -28.07
CA GLY A 315 -13.84 4.31 -28.88
C GLY A 315 -12.76 5.24 -28.29
N TYR A 316 -11.97 4.78 -27.33
CA TYR A 316 -10.79 5.52 -26.85
C TYR A 316 -9.64 5.42 -27.85
N ALA A 317 -8.93 6.53 -28.03
CA ALA A 317 -7.75 6.56 -28.88
C ALA A 317 -6.54 5.83 -28.25
N SER A 318 -6.49 5.77 -26.91
CA SER A 318 -5.45 5.08 -26.15
C SER A 318 -5.88 4.86 -24.70
N ALA A 319 -5.17 3.99 -23.98
CA ALA A 319 -5.33 3.85 -22.53
C ALA A 319 -4.99 5.15 -21.77
N ALA A 320 -4.15 6.03 -22.31
CA ALA A 320 -3.86 7.32 -21.69
C ALA A 320 -5.05 8.27 -21.74
N ASP A 321 -5.84 8.26 -22.82
CA ASP A 321 -7.09 9.03 -22.96
C ASP A 321 -8.13 8.57 -21.92
N PHE A 322 -8.23 7.25 -21.68
CA PHE A 322 -9.08 6.68 -20.64
C PHE A 322 -8.66 7.10 -19.23
N LYS A 323 -7.36 7.02 -18.92
CA LYS A 323 -6.82 7.47 -17.62
C LYS A 323 -7.04 8.97 -17.39
N ALA A 324 -6.95 9.78 -18.44
CA ALA A 324 -7.25 11.21 -18.37
C ALA A 324 -8.73 11.46 -18.02
N ASP A 325 -9.66 10.67 -18.58
CA ASP A 325 -11.08 10.76 -18.21
C ASP A 325 -11.35 10.31 -16.77
N ILE A 326 -10.66 9.27 -16.28
CA ILE A 326 -10.72 8.86 -14.87
C ILE A 326 -10.30 10.03 -13.97
N ALA A 327 -9.13 10.62 -14.25
CA ALA A 327 -8.61 11.75 -13.49
C ALA A 327 -9.55 12.98 -13.54
N ALA A 328 -10.18 13.23 -14.70
CA ALA A 328 -11.14 14.32 -14.86
C ALA A 328 -12.43 14.09 -14.03
N LYS A 329 -12.93 12.85 -13.98
CA LYS A 329 -14.07 12.48 -13.12
C LYS A 329 -13.72 12.64 -11.64
N GLN A 330 -12.53 12.21 -11.24
CA GLN A 330 -12.04 12.40 -9.87
C GLN A 330 -11.87 13.87 -9.50
N ALA A 331 -11.34 14.69 -10.40
CA ALA A 331 -11.26 16.14 -10.22
C ALA A 331 -12.66 16.79 -10.08
N ALA A 332 -13.69 16.19 -10.68
CA ALA A 332 -15.09 16.58 -10.53
C ALA A 332 -15.77 15.96 -9.29
N GLY A 333 -15.00 15.36 -8.37
CA GLY A 333 -15.48 14.79 -7.11
C GLY A 333 -16.16 13.43 -7.25
N LYS A 334 -15.92 12.71 -8.35
CA LYS A 334 -16.50 11.39 -8.61
C LYS A 334 -15.50 10.29 -8.27
N SER A 335 -15.98 9.13 -7.84
CA SER A 335 -15.15 7.94 -7.68
C SER A 335 -15.27 7.07 -8.92
N VAL A 336 -14.16 6.57 -9.44
CA VAL A 336 -14.13 5.58 -10.53
C VAL A 336 -13.49 4.31 -10.00
N ILE A 337 -14.26 3.22 -9.96
CA ILE A 337 -13.84 1.94 -9.41
C ILE A 337 -13.86 0.85 -10.48
N LEU A 338 -13.08 -0.21 -10.28
CA LEU A 338 -13.06 -1.37 -11.17
C LEU A 338 -13.99 -2.47 -10.62
N SER A 339 -14.99 -2.85 -11.39
CA SER A 339 -15.88 -3.96 -11.01
C SER A 339 -15.31 -5.30 -11.46
N VAL A 340 -15.37 -6.29 -10.57
CA VAL A 340 -14.92 -7.66 -10.80
C VAL A 340 -16.11 -8.60 -10.78
N GLY A 341 -16.34 -9.29 -11.90
CA GLY A 341 -17.39 -10.28 -12.03
C GLY A 341 -18.24 -10.06 -13.27
N GLY A 342 -19.53 -9.81 -13.07
CA GLY A 342 -20.56 -9.82 -14.10
C GLY A 342 -20.96 -11.25 -14.51
N GLU A 343 -22.04 -11.37 -15.29
CA GLU A 343 -22.66 -12.64 -15.71
C GLU A 343 -21.66 -13.68 -16.27
N LYS A 344 -20.59 -13.21 -16.95
CA LYS A 344 -19.55 -14.06 -17.56
C LYS A 344 -18.23 -14.11 -16.78
N GLY A 345 -18.16 -13.41 -15.66
CA GLY A 345 -16.98 -13.39 -14.79
C GLY A 345 -16.69 -14.77 -14.21
N SER A 346 -15.42 -15.15 -14.17
CA SER A 346 -14.97 -16.46 -13.67
C SER A 346 -13.89 -16.37 -12.59
N VAL A 347 -13.73 -15.18 -11.99
CA VAL A 347 -12.78 -14.96 -10.89
C VAL A 347 -13.21 -15.79 -9.69
N SER A 348 -12.27 -16.55 -9.12
CA SER A 348 -12.51 -17.36 -7.92
C SER A 348 -11.45 -17.04 -6.85
N VAL A 349 -11.92 -16.64 -5.68
CA VAL A 349 -11.09 -16.34 -4.50
C VAL A 349 -11.47 -17.30 -3.39
N ASN A 350 -10.73 -18.40 -3.28
CA ASN A 350 -11.09 -19.56 -2.45
C ASN A 350 -9.90 -20.21 -1.71
N SER A 351 -8.77 -19.49 -1.63
CA SER A 351 -7.56 -19.89 -0.94
C SER A 351 -6.75 -18.66 -0.55
N ASP A 352 -5.79 -18.81 0.37
CA ASP A 352 -4.89 -17.71 0.75
C ASP A 352 -4.06 -17.16 -0.42
N ALA A 353 -3.66 -18.05 -1.34
CA ALA A 353 -2.93 -17.67 -2.54
C ALA A 353 -3.80 -16.83 -3.49
N SER A 354 -5.03 -17.28 -3.75
CA SER A 354 -5.97 -16.53 -4.60
C SER A 354 -6.42 -15.22 -3.99
N ALA A 355 -6.57 -15.14 -2.65
CA ALA A 355 -6.86 -13.90 -1.95
C ALA A 355 -5.72 -12.87 -2.11
N THR A 356 -4.48 -13.33 -1.96
CA THR A 356 -3.29 -12.47 -2.15
C THR A 356 -3.16 -12.04 -3.61
N ALA A 357 -3.36 -12.96 -4.56
CA ALA A 357 -3.32 -12.67 -5.99
C ALA A 357 -4.39 -11.64 -6.40
N PHE A 358 -5.60 -11.74 -5.84
CA PHE A 358 -6.66 -10.75 -6.03
C PHE A 358 -6.22 -9.38 -5.51
N ALA A 359 -5.79 -9.29 -4.24
CA ALA A 359 -5.40 -8.03 -3.63
C ALA A 359 -4.24 -7.34 -4.37
N ASP A 360 -3.21 -8.10 -4.75
CA ASP A 360 -2.04 -7.58 -5.46
C ASP A 360 -2.39 -7.08 -6.87
N SER A 361 -3.17 -7.87 -7.62
CA SER A 361 -3.55 -7.49 -8.99
C SER A 361 -4.56 -6.34 -9.02
N ALA A 362 -5.54 -6.33 -8.12
CA ALA A 362 -6.46 -5.19 -7.96
C ALA A 362 -5.71 -3.90 -7.62
N TYR A 363 -4.79 -3.94 -6.65
CA TYR A 363 -3.99 -2.76 -6.30
C TYR A 363 -3.10 -2.31 -7.47
N SER A 364 -2.49 -3.25 -8.20
CA SER A 364 -1.71 -2.92 -9.40
C SER A 364 -2.55 -2.19 -10.46
N LEU A 365 -3.77 -2.67 -10.72
CA LEU A 365 -4.70 -2.02 -11.66
C LEU A 365 -5.15 -0.65 -11.17
N MET A 366 -5.40 -0.48 -9.87
CA MET A 366 -5.68 0.82 -9.27
C MET A 366 -4.53 1.80 -9.50
N GLN A 367 -3.29 1.38 -9.26
CA GLN A 367 -2.11 2.22 -9.52
C GLN A 367 -1.91 2.51 -11.01
N GLN A 368 -2.18 1.52 -11.87
CA GLN A 368 -1.98 1.65 -13.31
C GLN A 368 -2.97 2.61 -13.94
N TYR A 369 -4.25 2.54 -13.58
CA TYR A 369 -5.33 3.30 -14.21
C TYR A 369 -5.82 4.50 -13.39
N GLY A 370 -5.48 4.54 -12.11
CA GLY A 370 -5.93 5.55 -11.17
C GLY A 370 -7.31 5.24 -10.59
N PHE A 371 -7.73 3.98 -10.47
CA PHE A 371 -9.03 3.67 -9.85
C PHE A 371 -9.03 3.95 -8.34
N ASP A 372 -10.16 4.41 -7.82
CA ASP A 372 -10.39 4.70 -6.40
C ASP A 372 -10.65 3.44 -5.55
N GLY A 373 -10.89 2.30 -6.21
CA GLY A 373 -11.13 1.03 -5.54
C GLY A 373 -11.78 0.00 -6.43
N VAL A 374 -12.53 -0.91 -5.81
CA VAL A 374 -13.09 -2.09 -6.46
C VAL A 374 -14.56 -2.29 -6.11
N ASP A 375 -15.28 -2.89 -7.04
CA ASP A 375 -16.63 -3.41 -6.87
C ASP A 375 -16.63 -4.94 -7.00
N ILE A 376 -17.34 -5.63 -6.10
CA ILE A 376 -17.45 -7.10 -6.10
C ILE A 376 -18.83 -7.52 -6.63
N ASP A 377 -18.83 -8.09 -7.84
CA ASP A 377 -20.00 -8.48 -8.61
C ASP A 377 -19.88 -9.94 -9.13
N LEU A 378 -19.34 -10.84 -8.31
CA LEU A 378 -19.15 -12.26 -8.64
C LEU A 378 -20.46 -13.05 -8.52
N GLU A 379 -21.08 -13.40 -9.64
CA GLU A 379 -22.36 -14.13 -9.66
C GLU A 379 -22.20 -15.66 -9.67
N ASN A 380 -20.97 -16.17 -9.80
CA ASN A 380 -20.63 -17.60 -9.88
C ASN A 380 -20.22 -18.23 -8.53
N GLY A 381 -20.48 -17.52 -7.43
CA GLY A 381 -20.22 -17.97 -6.06
C GLY A 381 -19.07 -17.25 -5.38
N LEU A 382 -19.26 -16.96 -4.09
CA LEU A 382 -18.31 -16.24 -3.26
C LEU A 382 -17.95 -17.08 -2.03
N ASN A 383 -16.67 -17.06 -1.64
CA ASN A 383 -16.22 -17.64 -0.37
C ASN A 383 -15.87 -16.51 0.61
N SER A 384 -16.68 -16.36 1.67
CA SER A 384 -16.57 -15.22 2.57
C SER A 384 -15.25 -15.16 3.33
N THR A 385 -14.67 -16.31 3.71
CA THR A 385 -13.39 -16.38 4.40
C THR A 385 -12.28 -15.74 3.58
N TYR A 386 -12.13 -16.16 2.32
CA TYR A 386 -11.00 -15.72 1.48
C TYR A 386 -11.26 -14.38 0.81
N MET A 387 -12.51 -14.07 0.46
CA MET A 387 -12.84 -12.75 -0.08
C MET A 387 -12.64 -11.66 0.96
N SER A 388 -13.09 -11.86 2.21
CA SER A 388 -12.86 -10.87 3.28
C SER A 388 -11.37 -10.62 3.51
N LYS A 389 -10.56 -11.69 3.48
CA LYS A 389 -9.10 -11.60 3.58
C LYS A 389 -8.50 -10.80 2.41
N ALA A 390 -8.91 -11.09 1.18
CA ALA A 390 -8.43 -10.38 -0.02
C ALA A 390 -8.75 -8.88 0.05
N LEU A 391 -9.96 -8.52 0.47
CA LEU A 391 -10.41 -7.13 0.60
C LEU A 391 -9.66 -6.36 1.70
N HIS A 392 -9.37 -7.00 2.85
CA HIS A 392 -8.55 -6.38 3.90
C HIS A 392 -7.09 -6.22 3.46
N GLN A 393 -6.54 -7.19 2.73
CA GLN A 393 -5.21 -7.05 2.12
C GLN A 393 -5.15 -5.91 1.10
N LEU A 394 -6.20 -5.75 0.28
CA LEU A 394 -6.31 -4.62 -0.65
C LEU A 394 -6.40 -3.28 0.10
N SER A 395 -7.26 -3.20 1.13
CA SER A 395 -7.40 -2.01 1.97
C SER A 395 -6.09 -1.62 2.66
N ALA A 396 -5.32 -2.60 3.15
CA ALA A 396 -4.01 -2.33 3.73
C ALA A 396 -2.99 -1.72 2.74
N LYS A 397 -3.15 -1.99 1.43
CA LYS A 397 -2.31 -1.42 0.37
C LYS A 397 -2.82 -0.05 -0.09
N ALA A 398 -4.12 0.07 -0.32
CA ALA A 398 -4.77 1.28 -0.85
C ALA A 398 -4.99 2.37 0.21
N GLY A 399 -5.04 1.99 1.49
CA GLY A 399 -5.30 2.89 2.60
C GLY A 399 -6.77 3.31 2.73
N ALA A 400 -7.03 4.24 3.64
CA ALA A 400 -8.38 4.64 4.07
C ALA A 400 -9.25 5.31 3.00
N LYS A 401 -8.71 5.59 1.80
CA LYS A 401 -9.46 6.17 0.69
C LYS A 401 -10.02 5.13 -0.28
N LEU A 402 -9.82 3.84 -0.02
CA LEU A 402 -10.37 2.76 -0.84
C LEU A 402 -11.91 2.87 -0.91
N VAL A 403 -12.45 2.96 -2.12
CA VAL A 403 -13.88 2.83 -2.37
C VAL A 403 -14.19 1.36 -2.65
N LEU A 404 -14.83 0.70 -1.69
CA LEU A 404 -15.20 -0.71 -1.77
C LEU A 404 -16.72 -0.86 -1.89
N THR A 405 -17.20 -1.33 -3.03
CA THR A 405 -18.62 -1.64 -3.22
C THR A 405 -18.85 -3.12 -3.51
N MET A 406 -20.09 -3.55 -3.37
CA MET A 406 -20.54 -4.91 -3.73
C MET A 406 -21.89 -4.83 -4.42
N ALA A 407 -22.14 -5.70 -5.40
CA ALA A 407 -23.44 -5.83 -6.07
C ALA A 407 -23.97 -7.27 -6.06
N PRO A 408 -24.25 -7.83 -4.86
CA PRO A 408 -24.83 -9.17 -4.76
C PRO A 408 -26.20 -9.27 -5.45
N GLN A 409 -26.56 -10.46 -5.90
CA GLN A 409 -27.94 -10.76 -6.28
C GLN A 409 -28.82 -10.83 -5.02
N THR A 410 -30.14 -10.76 -5.17
CA THR A 410 -31.06 -10.82 -4.02
C THR A 410 -30.90 -12.09 -3.19
N ILE A 411 -30.59 -13.22 -3.84
CA ILE A 411 -30.40 -14.51 -3.16
C ILE A 411 -29.24 -14.50 -2.17
N ASP A 412 -28.22 -13.69 -2.41
CA ASP A 412 -26.99 -13.69 -1.60
C ASP A 412 -27.14 -12.89 -0.30
N MET A 413 -28.23 -12.12 -0.16
CA MET A 413 -28.48 -11.20 0.96
C MET A 413 -29.76 -11.52 1.74
N GLN A 414 -30.44 -12.64 1.46
CA GLN A 414 -31.68 -13.04 2.17
C GLN A 414 -31.47 -13.31 3.68
N SER A 415 -30.23 -13.58 4.11
CA SER A 415 -29.88 -13.70 5.53
C SER A 415 -28.40 -13.44 5.76
N THR A 416 -28.01 -13.08 6.98
CA THR A 416 -26.61 -12.86 7.38
C THR A 416 -25.73 -14.11 7.27
N SER A 417 -26.32 -15.28 6.99
CA SER A 417 -25.63 -16.53 6.71
C SER A 417 -25.20 -16.69 5.25
N GLY A 418 -25.70 -15.85 4.33
CA GLY A 418 -25.28 -15.84 2.92
C GLY A 418 -23.83 -15.38 2.78
N GLU A 419 -23.07 -15.95 1.84
CA GLU A 419 -21.62 -15.70 1.75
C GLU A 419 -21.30 -14.23 1.42
N TYR A 420 -22.08 -13.56 0.55
CA TYR A 420 -21.92 -12.12 0.35
C TYR A 420 -22.24 -11.32 1.61
N PHE A 421 -23.33 -11.63 2.29
CA PHE A 421 -23.71 -10.89 3.49
C PHE A 421 -22.67 -11.07 4.61
N LYS A 422 -22.16 -12.29 4.81
CA LYS A 422 -21.00 -12.54 5.70
C LYS A 422 -19.81 -11.68 5.31
N THR A 423 -19.47 -11.62 4.02
CA THR A 423 -18.35 -10.82 3.53
C THR A 423 -18.56 -9.34 3.83
N ALA A 424 -19.75 -8.80 3.50
CA ALA A 424 -20.10 -7.41 3.78
C ALA A 424 -19.99 -7.06 5.27
N LEU A 425 -20.42 -7.96 6.17
CA LEU A 425 -20.28 -7.78 7.61
C LEU A 425 -18.82 -7.90 8.09
N ASN A 426 -18.06 -8.85 7.53
CA ASN A 426 -16.65 -9.06 7.89
C ASN A 426 -15.74 -7.90 7.48
N VAL A 427 -16.10 -7.19 6.39
CA VAL A 427 -15.36 -6.04 5.87
C VAL A 427 -16.08 -4.71 6.13
N LYS A 428 -17.02 -4.70 7.06
CA LYS A 428 -17.88 -3.54 7.34
C LYS A 428 -17.09 -2.28 7.67
N ASP A 429 -15.91 -2.41 8.26
CA ASP A 429 -15.01 -1.30 8.61
C ASP A 429 -14.41 -0.58 7.39
N ILE A 430 -14.34 -1.25 6.24
CA ILE A 430 -13.79 -0.72 4.98
C ILE A 430 -14.82 -0.64 3.84
N LEU A 431 -16.02 -1.20 4.04
CA LEU A 431 -17.10 -1.23 3.06
C LEU A 431 -17.74 0.15 2.86
N THR A 432 -17.80 0.60 1.61
CA THR A 432 -18.49 1.84 1.24
C THR A 432 -20.00 1.64 1.08
N VAL A 433 -20.42 0.70 0.22
CA VAL A 433 -21.85 0.41 -0.02
C VAL A 433 -22.08 -0.96 -0.66
N VAL A 434 -23.11 -1.67 -0.22
CA VAL A 434 -23.73 -2.79 -0.92
C VAL A 434 -24.88 -2.26 -1.77
N ASN A 435 -24.70 -2.30 -3.08
CA ASN A 435 -25.69 -1.97 -4.08
C ASN A 435 -26.33 -3.26 -4.59
N MET A 436 -27.14 -3.92 -3.77
CA MET A 436 -27.76 -5.19 -4.14
C MET A 436 -28.57 -5.04 -5.45
N GLN A 437 -28.52 -6.05 -6.32
CA GLN A 437 -29.26 -6.07 -7.58
C GLN A 437 -30.72 -6.49 -7.33
N TYR A 438 -31.66 -5.53 -7.31
CA TYR A 438 -33.09 -5.78 -7.09
C TYR A 438 -33.83 -6.15 -8.39
N TYR A 439 -33.19 -6.90 -9.28
CA TYR A 439 -33.68 -7.23 -10.61
C TYR A 439 -33.15 -8.58 -11.07
N ASN A 440 -33.60 -9.06 -12.23
CA ASN A 440 -33.34 -10.44 -12.69
C ASN A 440 -33.62 -11.49 -11.61
N SER A 441 -34.62 -11.20 -10.76
CA SER A 441 -34.91 -11.96 -9.55
C SER A 441 -36.33 -12.50 -9.57
N GLY A 442 -36.56 -13.58 -8.86
CA GLY A 442 -37.90 -14.05 -8.54
C GLY A 442 -38.54 -13.21 -7.45
N SER A 443 -39.58 -13.77 -6.83
CA SER A 443 -40.04 -13.24 -5.55
C SER A 443 -39.08 -13.62 -4.42
N MET A 444 -38.92 -12.74 -3.45
CA MET A 444 -38.04 -12.92 -2.30
C MET A 444 -38.79 -12.60 -1.01
N LEU A 445 -38.29 -13.12 0.12
CA LEU A 445 -38.84 -12.76 1.42
C LEU A 445 -38.31 -11.39 1.84
N GLY A 446 -39.16 -10.52 2.36
CA GLY A 446 -38.75 -9.31 3.07
C GLY A 446 -38.30 -9.61 4.50
N CYS A 447 -37.81 -8.60 5.21
CA CYS A 447 -37.44 -8.73 6.63
C CYS A 447 -38.62 -9.12 7.55
N ASP A 448 -39.86 -8.91 7.12
CA ASP A 448 -41.07 -9.34 7.83
C ASP A 448 -41.51 -10.78 7.50
N GLY A 449 -40.71 -11.51 6.71
CA GLY A 449 -40.95 -12.88 6.30
C GLY A 449 -42.02 -13.05 5.21
N LYS A 450 -42.57 -11.97 4.65
CA LYS A 450 -43.54 -12.06 3.54
C LYS A 450 -42.87 -12.05 2.18
N VAL A 451 -43.57 -12.60 1.18
CA VAL A 451 -43.10 -12.68 -0.20
C VAL A 451 -43.40 -11.38 -0.95
N TYR A 452 -42.37 -10.81 -1.56
CA TYR A 452 -42.44 -9.64 -2.43
C TYR A 452 -41.90 -9.97 -3.81
N SER A 453 -42.52 -9.43 -4.87
CA SER A 453 -42.07 -9.61 -6.25
C SER A 453 -41.33 -8.37 -6.74
N GLN A 454 -40.24 -8.58 -7.48
CA GLN A 454 -39.48 -7.52 -8.13
C GLN A 454 -40.36 -6.60 -8.99
N GLY A 455 -39.87 -5.38 -9.26
CA GLY A 455 -40.64 -4.39 -10.01
C GLY A 455 -41.58 -3.53 -9.14
N SER A 456 -41.41 -3.52 -7.81
CA SER A 456 -42.29 -2.80 -6.89
C SER A 456 -41.53 -2.06 -5.78
N VAL A 457 -42.14 -1.00 -5.24
CA VAL A 457 -41.61 -0.25 -4.08
C VAL A 457 -41.45 -1.17 -2.86
N ASP A 458 -42.37 -2.10 -2.67
CA ASP A 458 -42.35 -3.04 -1.55
C ASP A 458 -41.16 -3.99 -1.66
N PHE A 459 -40.83 -4.47 -2.86
CA PHE A 459 -39.65 -5.31 -3.06
C PHE A 459 -38.35 -4.58 -2.71
N LEU A 460 -38.21 -3.33 -3.17
CA LEU A 460 -37.02 -2.52 -2.86
C LEU A 460 -36.87 -2.29 -1.35
N THR A 461 -37.96 -1.88 -0.71
CA THR A 461 -37.96 -1.49 0.70
C THR A 461 -37.88 -2.68 1.66
N ALA A 462 -38.61 -3.76 1.38
CA ALA A 462 -38.67 -4.94 2.25
C ALA A 462 -37.37 -5.76 2.22
N LEU A 463 -36.66 -5.80 1.09
CA LEU A 463 -35.36 -6.47 1.00
C LEU A 463 -34.21 -5.56 1.50
N ALA A 464 -34.26 -4.23 1.26
CA ALA A 464 -33.31 -3.30 1.88
C ALA A 464 -33.38 -3.38 3.42
N CYS A 465 -34.57 -3.57 3.98
CA CYS A 465 -34.78 -3.79 5.40
C CYS A 465 -33.94 -4.95 5.97
N ILE A 466 -33.76 -6.04 5.21
CA ILE A 466 -32.94 -7.19 5.65
C ILE A 466 -31.49 -6.76 5.90
N GLN A 467 -30.93 -5.94 5.02
CA GLN A 467 -29.56 -5.42 5.16
C GLN A 467 -29.45 -4.45 6.34
N LEU A 468 -30.41 -3.53 6.46
CA LEU A 468 -30.47 -2.48 7.48
C LEU A 468 -30.69 -3.03 8.90
N GLU A 469 -31.47 -4.10 9.03
CA GLU A 469 -31.72 -4.78 10.31
C GLU A 469 -30.71 -5.91 10.57
N GLY A 470 -30.05 -6.41 9.53
CA GLY A 470 -29.02 -7.45 9.59
C GLY A 470 -27.60 -6.96 9.90
N GLY A 471 -27.43 -5.67 10.20
CA GLY A 471 -26.22 -5.14 10.82
C GLY A 471 -25.36 -4.22 9.94
N LEU A 472 -25.73 -3.96 8.68
CA LEU A 472 -25.08 -2.92 7.89
C LEU A 472 -25.50 -1.53 8.36
N ASP A 473 -24.57 -0.57 8.30
CA ASP A 473 -24.93 0.83 8.51
C ASP A 473 -25.81 1.32 7.34
N PRO A 474 -26.79 2.22 7.55
CA PRO A 474 -27.59 2.74 6.44
C PRO A 474 -26.75 3.32 5.29
N SER A 475 -25.61 3.94 5.61
CA SER A 475 -24.69 4.48 4.60
C SER A 475 -23.98 3.41 3.78
N GLN A 476 -24.17 2.13 4.11
CA GLN A 476 -23.63 0.97 3.41
C GLN A 476 -24.70 0.21 2.62
N VAL A 477 -25.92 0.75 2.49
CA VAL A 477 -27.02 0.11 1.74
C VAL A 477 -27.49 1.02 0.61
N GLY A 478 -27.49 0.48 -0.62
CA GLY A 478 -27.95 1.14 -1.84
C GLY A 478 -28.92 0.28 -2.65
N LEU A 479 -29.82 0.93 -3.41
CA LEU A 479 -30.85 0.27 -4.21
C LEU A 479 -30.42 0.11 -5.68
N GLY A 480 -29.97 -1.08 -6.07
CA GLY A 480 -29.58 -1.40 -7.45
C GLY A 480 -30.77 -1.77 -8.34
N VAL A 481 -31.02 -1.01 -9.41
CA VAL A 481 -32.13 -1.25 -10.35
C VAL A 481 -31.70 -1.07 -11.82
N PRO A 482 -32.38 -1.68 -12.79
CA PRO A 482 -32.08 -1.47 -14.21
C PRO A 482 -32.40 -0.04 -14.62
N ALA A 483 -31.53 0.59 -15.43
CA ALA A 483 -31.72 1.96 -15.91
C ALA A 483 -32.92 2.08 -16.86
N SER A 484 -33.23 1.00 -17.58
CA SER A 484 -34.35 0.88 -18.50
C SER A 484 -34.83 -0.56 -18.58
N THR A 485 -35.95 -0.78 -19.27
CA THR A 485 -36.47 -2.13 -19.58
C THR A 485 -35.49 -2.97 -20.41
N ARG A 486 -34.48 -2.36 -21.04
CA ARG A 486 -33.42 -3.06 -21.78
C ARG A 486 -32.18 -3.36 -20.94
N GLY A 487 -32.08 -2.78 -19.74
CA GLY A 487 -30.94 -3.00 -18.85
C GLY A 487 -30.89 -4.40 -18.26
N ALA A 488 -32.05 -5.04 -18.07
CA ALA A 488 -32.16 -6.35 -17.46
C ALA A 488 -33.29 -7.15 -18.10
N GLY A 489 -33.26 -8.48 -17.96
CA GLY A 489 -34.33 -9.35 -18.44
C GLY A 489 -35.64 -9.17 -17.66
N SER A 490 -35.56 -8.70 -16.42
CA SER A 490 -36.74 -8.40 -15.59
C SER A 490 -36.38 -7.49 -14.40
N GLY A 491 -37.39 -6.95 -13.70
CA GLY A 491 -37.20 -6.16 -12.47
C GLY A 491 -37.00 -4.64 -12.68
N TYR A 492 -37.10 -4.15 -13.92
CA TYR A 492 -37.17 -2.70 -14.18
C TYR A 492 -38.33 -2.05 -13.41
N VAL A 493 -38.08 -0.85 -12.89
CA VAL A 493 -39.09 0.01 -12.28
C VAL A 493 -38.96 1.43 -12.82
N ASP A 494 -40.08 2.14 -12.90
CA ASP A 494 -40.07 3.58 -13.21
C ASP A 494 -39.26 4.35 -12.15
N PRO A 495 -38.51 5.41 -12.51
CA PRO A 495 -37.74 6.21 -11.55
C PRO A 495 -38.56 6.72 -10.35
N SER A 496 -39.86 6.99 -10.53
CA SER A 496 -40.75 7.38 -9.42
C SER A 496 -40.87 6.28 -8.34
N VAL A 497 -40.81 5.01 -8.71
CA VAL A 497 -40.83 3.88 -7.76
C VAL A 497 -39.54 3.84 -6.94
N VAL A 498 -38.39 4.11 -7.57
CA VAL A 498 -37.10 4.24 -6.88
C VAL A 498 -37.16 5.40 -5.89
N ASN A 499 -37.66 6.56 -6.34
CA ASN A 499 -37.80 7.75 -5.50
C ASN A 499 -38.71 7.52 -4.30
N ASN A 500 -39.81 6.80 -4.49
CA ASN A 500 -40.74 6.40 -3.43
C ASN A 500 -40.09 5.42 -2.44
N ALA A 501 -39.30 4.46 -2.91
CA ALA A 501 -38.57 3.55 -2.03
C ALA A 501 -37.53 4.29 -1.16
N LEU A 502 -36.80 5.24 -1.77
CA LEU A 502 -35.84 6.09 -1.05
C LEU A 502 -36.54 6.94 0.01
N ASP A 503 -37.67 7.56 -0.30
CA ASP A 503 -38.48 8.31 0.68
C ASP A 503 -39.04 7.40 1.78
N CYS A 504 -39.45 6.19 1.43
CA CYS A 504 -40.02 5.27 2.40
C CYS A 504 -38.97 4.88 3.43
N LEU A 505 -37.77 4.53 2.99
CA LEU A 505 -36.67 4.17 3.86
C LEU A 505 -36.15 5.36 4.66
N THR A 506 -35.96 6.54 4.04
CA THR A 506 -35.28 7.67 4.69
C THR A 506 -36.22 8.58 5.49
N ARG A 507 -37.49 8.70 5.09
CA ARG A 507 -38.48 9.64 5.64
C ARG A 507 -39.77 8.98 6.11
N GLY A 508 -40.01 7.71 5.76
CA GLY A 508 -41.24 7.00 6.10
C GLY A 508 -42.46 7.40 5.25
N THR A 509 -42.23 8.04 4.10
CA THR A 509 -43.26 8.53 3.15
C THR A 509 -43.13 7.82 1.81
N GLY A 510 -44.20 7.71 1.01
CA GLY A 510 -44.11 7.04 -0.30
C GLY A 510 -43.95 5.52 -0.23
N CYS A 511 -44.16 4.91 0.94
CA CYS A 511 -44.17 3.46 1.10
C CYS A 511 -45.33 2.80 0.34
N GLY A 512 -45.15 1.53 -0.04
CA GLY A 512 -46.25 0.68 -0.49
C GLY A 512 -46.95 0.00 0.69
N SER A 513 -47.29 -1.27 0.53
CA SER A 513 -47.90 -2.06 1.61
C SER A 513 -46.89 -2.41 2.72
N PHE A 514 -45.61 -2.51 2.38
CA PHE A 514 -44.55 -2.68 3.35
C PHE A 514 -44.12 -1.31 3.90
N LYS A 515 -43.97 -1.22 5.23
CA LYS A 515 -43.45 -0.04 5.91
C LYS A 515 -42.34 -0.45 6.88
N PRO A 516 -41.11 0.06 6.72
CA PRO A 516 -40.04 -0.17 7.69
C PRO A 516 -40.44 0.28 9.10
N ALA A 517 -39.98 -0.45 10.12
CA ALA A 517 -40.29 -0.13 11.52
C ALA A 517 -39.70 1.21 12.00
N LYS A 518 -38.64 1.69 11.34
CA LYS A 518 -37.97 2.96 11.59
C LYS A 518 -37.45 3.56 10.28
N THR A 519 -37.13 4.85 10.31
CA THR A 519 -36.50 5.53 9.18
C THR A 519 -34.97 5.45 9.23
N TYR A 520 -34.35 5.54 8.06
CA TYR A 520 -32.93 5.37 7.82
C TYR A 520 -32.40 6.56 7.02
N PRO A 521 -32.28 7.76 7.63
CA PRO A 521 -31.86 8.98 6.93
C PRO A 521 -30.44 8.87 6.37
N GLY A 522 -29.59 7.98 6.91
CA GLY A 522 -28.24 7.74 6.42
C GLY A 522 -28.14 6.84 5.18
N LEU A 523 -29.26 6.40 4.58
CA LEU A 523 -29.25 5.49 3.42
C LEU A 523 -28.34 6.03 2.29
N ARG A 524 -27.47 5.17 1.72
CA ARG A 524 -26.51 5.64 0.70
C ARG A 524 -27.18 6.18 -0.54
N GLY A 525 -28.21 5.53 -1.06
CA GLY A 525 -28.87 5.98 -2.29
C GLY A 525 -29.17 4.82 -3.24
N ALA A 526 -28.81 5.00 -4.51
CA ALA A 526 -29.22 4.10 -5.58
C ALA A 526 -28.05 3.70 -6.49
N MET A 527 -28.23 2.60 -7.18
CA MET A 527 -27.31 2.09 -8.20
C MET A 527 -28.10 1.73 -9.46
N THR A 528 -27.46 1.85 -10.62
CA THR A 528 -28.04 1.31 -11.83
C THR A 528 -27.09 0.55 -12.74
N TRP A 529 -27.60 -0.55 -13.27
CA TRP A 529 -27.12 -1.17 -14.49
C TRP A 529 -27.94 -0.64 -15.69
N SER A 530 -27.38 0.19 -16.57
CA SER A 530 -26.03 0.77 -16.60
C SER A 530 -26.11 2.21 -17.11
N THR A 531 -25.03 2.98 -16.99
CA THR A 531 -24.92 4.34 -17.56
C THR A 531 -25.22 4.34 -19.07
N ASN A 532 -24.74 3.32 -19.78
CA ASN A 532 -24.95 3.14 -21.21
C ASN A 532 -26.44 2.90 -21.56
N TRP A 533 -27.14 2.09 -20.76
CA TRP A 533 -28.58 1.87 -20.94
C TRP A 533 -29.41 3.09 -20.53
N ASP A 534 -28.97 3.86 -19.54
CA ASP A 534 -29.59 5.15 -19.19
C ASP A 534 -29.45 6.15 -20.35
N ALA A 535 -28.25 6.28 -20.92
CA ALA A 535 -28.01 7.14 -22.08
C ALA A 535 -28.86 6.73 -23.29
N THR A 536 -29.02 5.42 -23.52
CA THR A 536 -29.91 4.89 -24.57
C THR A 536 -31.37 5.29 -24.34
N ALA A 537 -31.79 5.39 -23.09
CA ALA A 537 -33.11 5.83 -22.67
C ALA A 537 -33.22 7.37 -22.49
N GLY A 538 -32.24 8.14 -22.97
CA GLY A 538 -32.25 9.60 -22.88
C GLY A 538 -31.95 10.15 -21.48
N ASN A 539 -31.18 9.42 -20.67
CA ASN A 539 -30.83 9.74 -19.28
C ASN A 539 -32.03 9.88 -18.35
N ALA A 540 -33.16 9.25 -18.67
CA ALA A 540 -34.41 9.40 -17.92
C ALA A 540 -34.27 8.93 -16.46
N TRP A 541 -33.47 7.89 -16.21
CA TRP A 541 -33.27 7.36 -14.87
C TRP A 541 -32.40 8.30 -14.04
N SER A 542 -31.22 8.67 -14.52
CA SER A 542 -30.32 9.54 -13.75
C SER A 542 -30.86 10.95 -13.55
N ASN A 543 -31.60 11.51 -14.51
CA ASN A 543 -32.24 12.82 -14.39
C ASN A 543 -33.34 12.87 -13.32
N SER A 544 -33.95 11.73 -12.98
CA SER A 544 -34.99 11.64 -11.95
C SER A 544 -34.41 11.18 -10.60
N VAL A 545 -33.66 10.09 -10.60
CA VAL A 545 -33.12 9.46 -9.38
C VAL A 545 -31.95 10.26 -8.82
N GLY A 546 -31.10 10.86 -9.66
CA GLY A 546 -29.94 11.64 -9.23
C GLY A 546 -30.32 12.80 -8.29
N PRO A 547 -31.13 13.78 -8.75
CA PRO A 547 -31.59 14.86 -7.89
C PRO A 547 -32.34 14.38 -6.65
N LYS A 548 -33.05 13.24 -6.74
CA LYS A 548 -33.71 12.64 -5.58
C LYS A 548 -32.70 12.19 -4.53
N VAL A 549 -31.70 11.41 -4.93
CA VAL A 549 -30.63 10.92 -4.04
C VAL A 549 -29.85 12.09 -3.44
N HIS A 550 -29.48 13.09 -4.25
CA HIS A 550 -28.74 14.27 -3.77
C HIS A 550 -29.53 15.20 -2.85
N SER A 551 -30.85 15.01 -2.71
CA SER A 551 -31.74 15.77 -1.81
C SER A 551 -32.23 14.95 -0.61
N LEU A 552 -31.68 13.75 -0.39
CA LEU A 552 -31.94 12.96 0.81
C LEU A 552 -31.43 13.68 2.08
N PRO A 553 -32.06 13.44 3.25
CA PRO A 553 -31.85 14.20 4.48
C PRO A 553 -30.50 13.97 5.14
#